data_AF-A0AAW0I2V5-F1
#
_entry.id   AF-A0AAW0I2V5-F1
#
_cell.length_a   1.000
_cell.length_b   1.000
_cell.length_c   1.000
_cell.angle_alpha   90.00
_cell.angle_beta   90.00
_cell.angle_gamma   90.00
#
_symmetry.space_group_name_H-M   'P 1'
#
loop_
_entity.id
_entity.type
_entity.pdbx_description
1 polymer ?
#
loop_
_entity_poly.entity_id
_entity_poly.type
_entity_poly.pdbx_seq_one_letter_code
_entity_poly.pdbx_strand_id
1 'polypeptide(L)'
;MGSCTAGGAYVPAMADENIIVQKQGTIFLGGPPLVKAATGEEVSAEDLGGADLHCRKSGVTDHYALDDHHALHLTRKVVRSLNYQKKLDVTVEPSEEPLFPADELYGIVGANLKRSFDVREVIARIVDGSRFNEFKALYGDTLVTGFMVGRDYEAEGIAKDGAKMVAAVACAKVPKITVIIGGSYGAGNYGMCGRAYSPRFLYMWPNARISVMGGEQAATVLATVARDQKAREGKQVEEAKVDAVATVGGGFSSAEEAALKEPIIKRFEEEGNPYYSSARLWDDGIIDPVDTRLVLGLSISAALNAPIQKTDFGIFRM
;
A
#
# COMPACT_ATOMS: atom_id res chain seq x y z
N MET A 1 -9.12 -28.11 0.60
CA MET A 1 -9.09 -28.74 -0.74
C MET A 1 -7.72 -29.33 -1.08
N GLY A 2 -6.86 -29.59 -0.10
CA GLY A 2 -5.50 -30.10 -0.30
C GLY A 2 -4.81 -30.28 1.04
N SER A 3 -3.47 -30.32 1.05
CA SER A 3 -2.68 -30.50 2.27
C SER A 3 -2.74 -29.28 3.18
N CYS A 4 -2.92 -29.53 4.48
CA CYS A 4 -2.99 -28.53 5.53
C CYS A 4 -2.18 -29.01 6.75
N THR A 5 -0.91 -28.61 6.83
CA THR A 5 0.06 -29.18 7.77
C THR A 5 0.57 -28.16 8.79
N ALA A 6 1.00 -28.66 9.96
CA ALA A 6 1.62 -27.87 11.02
C ALA A 6 0.75 -26.67 11.43
N GLY A 7 1.32 -25.46 11.47
CA GLY A 7 0.56 -24.26 11.80
C GLY A 7 -0.64 -24.00 10.88
N GLY A 8 -0.60 -24.49 9.64
CA GLY A 8 -1.71 -24.39 8.69
C GLY A 8 -2.96 -25.13 9.17
N ALA A 9 -2.82 -26.21 9.95
CA ALA A 9 -3.93 -27.00 10.46
C ALA A 9 -4.89 -26.19 11.37
N TYR A 10 -4.41 -25.08 11.95
CA TYR A 10 -5.26 -24.17 12.72
C TYR A 10 -6.23 -23.37 11.86
N VAL A 11 -5.99 -23.22 10.55
CA VAL A 11 -6.93 -22.51 9.66
C VAL A 11 -8.31 -23.18 9.64
N PRO A 12 -8.44 -24.49 9.33
CA PRO A 12 -9.72 -25.17 9.44
C PRO A 12 -10.15 -25.39 10.90
N ALA A 13 -9.22 -25.71 11.80
CA ALA A 13 -9.56 -26.05 13.19
C ALA A 13 -10.09 -24.87 14.03
N MET A 14 -9.82 -23.62 13.61
CA MET A 14 -10.31 -22.41 14.27
C MET A 14 -11.36 -21.66 13.44
N ALA A 15 -11.82 -22.22 12.32
CA ALA A 15 -12.92 -21.66 11.55
C ALA A 15 -14.27 -22.03 12.20
N ASP A 16 -15.26 -21.14 12.10
CA ASP A 16 -16.61 -21.37 12.64
C ASP A 16 -17.29 -22.59 12.01
N GLU A 17 -17.10 -22.76 10.69
CA GLU A 17 -17.50 -23.93 9.93
C GLU A 17 -16.42 -24.22 8.89
N ASN A 18 -16.10 -25.49 8.66
CA ASN A 18 -15.10 -25.86 7.67
C ASN A 18 -15.50 -27.09 6.81
N ILE A 19 -14.89 -27.17 5.63
CA ILE A 19 -15.24 -28.14 4.58
C ILE A 19 -13.96 -28.83 4.10
N ILE A 20 -13.98 -30.16 4.04
CA ILE A 20 -12.86 -30.98 3.59
C ILE A 20 -13.27 -31.87 2.41
N VAL A 21 -12.38 -32.02 1.44
CA VAL A 21 -12.62 -32.84 0.23
C VAL A 21 -12.08 -34.24 0.46
N GLN A 22 -12.92 -35.25 0.24
CA GLN A 22 -12.54 -36.66 0.39
C GLN A 22 -11.33 -37.05 -0.45
N LYS A 23 -10.46 -37.91 0.09
CA LYS A 23 -9.29 -38.47 -0.62
C LYS A 23 -8.37 -37.42 -1.26
N GLN A 24 -8.37 -36.19 -0.75
CA GLN A 24 -7.62 -35.07 -1.29
C GLN A 24 -7.22 -34.09 -0.18
N GLY A 25 -8.18 -33.69 0.66
CA GLY A 25 -7.93 -32.82 1.80
C GLY A 25 -7.30 -33.60 2.95
N THR A 26 -6.22 -33.07 3.52
CA THR A 26 -5.58 -33.65 4.71
C THR A 26 -5.24 -32.56 5.73
N ILE A 27 -5.46 -32.82 7.02
CA ILE A 27 -5.19 -31.88 8.11
C ILE A 27 -4.40 -32.60 9.21
N PHE A 28 -3.26 -32.04 9.62
CA PHE A 28 -2.50 -32.57 10.75
C PHE A 28 -1.47 -31.56 11.27
N LEU A 29 -1.20 -31.57 12.58
CA LEU A 29 -0.11 -30.77 13.17
C LEU A 29 1.27 -31.35 12.85
N GLY A 30 1.38 -32.68 12.81
CA GLY A 30 2.59 -33.38 12.40
C GLY A 30 2.26 -34.30 11.24
N GLY A 31 2.81 -34.02 10.05
CA GLY A 31 2.58 -34.88 8.88
C GLY A 31 3.26 -36.25 8.99
N PRO A 32 2.97 -37.16 8.04
CA PRO A 32 3.51 -38.52 8.06
C PRO A 32 5.04 -38.62 8.22
N PRO A 33 5.87 -37.78 7.58
CA PRO A 33 7.32 -37.82 7.80
C PRO A 33 7.71 -37.54 9.26
N LEU A 34 6.99 -36.64 9.94
CA LEU A 34 7.25 -36.29 11.33
C LEU A 34 6.79 -37.40 12.28
N VAL A 35 5.63 -38.02 12.03
CA VAL A 35 5.15 -39.18 12.80
C VAL A 35 6.13 -40.34 12.71
N LYS A 36 6.59 -40.66 11.49
CA LYS A 36 7.61 -41.70 11.26
C LYS A 36 8.91 -41.39 11.98
N ALA A 37 9.40 -40.16 11.89
CA ALA A 37 10.64 -39.75 12.55
C ALA A 37 10.55 -39.81 14.08
N ALA A 38 9.41 -39.45 14.66
CA ALA A 38 9.23 -39.38 16.11
C ALA A 38 8.87 -40.72 16.76
N THR A 39 8.13 -41.59 16.05
CA THR A 39 7.53 -42.80 16.64
C THR A 39 7.93 -44.10 15.93
N GLY A 40 8.50 -44.01 14.72
CA GLY A 40 8.76 -45.15 13.85
C GLY A 40 7.53 -45.66 13.09
N GLU A 41 6.34 -45.12 13.35
CA GLU A 41 5.08 -45.52 12.69
C GLU A 41 5.03 -45.01 11.24
N GLU A 42 4.72 -45.90 10.29
CA GLU A 42 4.41 -45.54 8.92
C GLU A 42 2.89 -45.44 8.72
N VAL A 43 2.42 -44.24 8.42
CA VAL A 43 1.00 -43.94 8.20
C VAL A 43 0.85 -43.08 6.94
N SER A 44 -0.22 -43.27 6.17
CA SER A 44 -0.49 -42.42 5.01
C SER A 44 -1.06 -41.07 5.43
N ALA A 45 -1.00 -40.06 4.56
CA ALA A 45 -1.60 -38.76 4.85
C ALA A 45 -3.14 -38.83 5.00
N GLU A 46 -3.79 -39.72 4.24
CA GLU A 46 -5.24 -39.94 4.32
C GLU A 46 -5.63 -40.64 5.63
N ASP A 47 -4.86 -41.64 6.05
CA ASP A 47 -5.14 -42.36 7.31
C ASP A 47 -4.85 -41.50 8.55
N LEU A 48 -3.85 -40.62 8.45
CA LEU A 48 -3.44 -39.74 9.54
C LEU A 48 -4.41 -38.57 9.76
N GLY A 49 -4.97 -38.01 8.69
CA GLY A 49 -5.75 -36.77 8.76
C GLY A 49 -6.63 -36.50 7.55
N GLY A 50 -7.15 -37.54 6.90
CA GLY A 50 -8.06 -37.41 5.76
C GLY A 50 -9.47 -36.97 6.16
N ALA A 51 -10.31 -36.75 5.14
CA ALA A 51 -11.67 -36.27 5.32
C ALA A 51 -12.54 -37.20 6.17
N ASP A 52 -12.43 -38.51 5.98
CA ASP A 52 -13.21 -39.48 6.75
C ASP A 52 -12.86 -39.45 8.24
N LEU A 53 -11.57 -39.31 8.57
CA LEU A 53 -11.12 -39.19 9.94
C LEU A 53 -11.69 -37.92 10.60
N HIS A 54 -11.59 -36.78 9.93
CA HIS A 54 -11.99 -35.51 10.54
C HIS A 54 -13.49 -35.27 10.56
N CYS A 55 -14.24 -35.69 9.55
CA CYS A 55 -15.71 -35.56 9.53
C CYS A 55 -16.43 -36.62 10.37
N ARG A 56 -15.86 -37.81 10.55
CA ARG A 56 -16.58 -38.92 11.20
C ARG A 56 -16.07 -39.24 12.60
N LYS A 57 -14.82 -38.91 12.92
CA LYS A 57 -14.19 -39.33 14.18
C LYS A 57 -13.72 -38.16 15.04
N SER A 58 -12.85 -37.30 14.50
CA SER A 58 -12.25 -36.24 15.32
C SER A 58 -13.16 -35.02 15.49
N GLY A 59 -14.04 -34.76 14.53
CA GLY A 59 -14.89 -33.56 14.51
C GLY A 59 -14.09 -32.28 14.24
N VAL A 60 -12.88 -32.37 13.69
CA VAL A 60 -12.12 -31.17 13.27
C VAL A 60 -12.77 -30.53 12.06
N THR A 61 -13.53 -31.30 11.28
CA THR A 61 -14.21 -30.78 10.10
C THR A 61 -15.70 -31.07 10.05
N ASP A 62 -16.50 -30.09 9.66
CA ASP A 62 -17.96 -30.14 9.78
C ASP A 62 -18.64 -30.73 8.54
N HIS A 63 -18.08 -30.45 7.36
CA HIS A 63 -18.72 -30.77 6.08
C HIS A 63 -17.81 -31.63 5.18
N TYR A 64 -18.37 -32.76 4.72
CA TYR A 64 -17.69 -33.72 3.85
C TYR A 64 -18.00 -33.45 2.37
N ALA A 65 -17.02 -33.00 1.59
CA ALA A 65 -17.15 -32.73 0.16
C ALA A 65 -16.63 -33.89 -0.69
N LEU A 66 -17.25 -34.10 -1.85
CA LEU A 66 -16.92 -35.21 -2.77
C LEU A 66 -15.78 -34.85 -3.73
N ASP A 67 -15.71 -33.58 -4.08
CA ASP A 67 -14.74 -32.95 -4.96
C ASP A 67 -14.73 -31.43 -4.67
N ASP A 68 -13.88 -30.70 -5.40
CA ASP A 68 -13.73 -29.26 -5.25
C ASP A 68 -15.00 -28.46 -5.59
N HIS A 69 -15.78 -28.90 -6.58
CA HIS A 69 -17.04 -28.23 -6.95
C HIS A 69 -18.10 -28.39 -5.84
N HIS A 70 -18.20 -29.58 -5.26
CA HIS A 70 -19.09 -29.84 -4.13
C HIS A 70 -18.64 -29.02 -2.91
N ALA A 71 -17.34 -28.90 -2.64
CA ALA A 71 -16.83 -28.07 -1.55
C ALA A 71 -17.27 -26.61 -1.71
N LEU A 72 -17.11 -26.02 -2.90
CA LEU A 72 -17.53 -24.64 -3.17
C LEU A 72 -19.05 -24.46 -3.06
N HIS A 73 -19.85 -25.45 -3.46
CA HIS A 73 -21.30 -25.43 -3.25
C HIS A 73 -21.68 -25.41 -1.77
N LEU A 74 -21.01 -26.23 -0.94
CA LEU A 74 -21.19 -26.22 0.51
C LEU A 74 -20.77 -24.88 1.11
N THR A 75 -19.65 -24.29 0.68
CA THR A 75 -19.23 -22.94 1.11
C THR A 75 -20.32 -21.91 0.85
N ARG A 76 -20.96 -21.94 -0.33
CA ARG A 76 -22.07 -21.03 -0.65
C ARG A 76 -23.29 -21.24 0.24
N LYS A 77 -23.56 -22.48 0.67
CA LYS A 77 -24.64 -22.76 1.64
C LYS A 77 -24.33 -22.15 3.01
N VAL A 78 -23.09 -22.30 3.50
CA VAL A 78 -22.64 -21.68 4.76
C VAL A 78 -22.78 -20.16 4.70
N VAL A 79 -22.33 -19.52 3.62
CA VAL A 79 -22.48 -18.06 3.46
C VAL A 79 -23.94 -17.62 3.45
N ARG A 80 -24.84 -18.44 2.87
CA ARG A 80 -26.29 -18.15 2.85
C ARG A 80 -26.93 -18.16 4.25
N SER A 81 -26.37 -18.90 5.20
CA SER A 81 -26.90 -19.01 6.57
C SER A 81 -26.35 -17.97 7.56
N LEU A 82 -25.47 -17.06 7.14
CA LEU A 82 -24.86 -16.05 8.02
C LEU A 82 -25.84 -15.05 8.66
N ASN A 83 -27.11 -15.05 8.24
CA ASN A 83 -28.11 -14.04 8.65
C ASN A 83 -27.58 -12.60 8.47
N TYR A 84 -26.74 -12.41 7.45
CA TYR A 84 -25.99 -11.19 7.26
C TYR A 84 -26.86 -10.12 6.58
N GLN A 85 -26.92 -8.93 7.18
CA GLN A 85 -27.54 -7.75 6.59
C GLN A 85 -26.60 -6.56 6.72
N LYS A 86 -26.23 -5.98 5.57
CA LYS A 86 -25.42 -4.76 5.53
C LYS A 86 -26.25 -3.58 5.99
N LYS A 87 -25.78 -2.87 7.03
CA LYS A 87 -26.39 -1.64 7.52
C LYS A 87 -25.58 -0.45 7.00
N LEU A 88 -26.24 0.47 6.32
CA LEU A 88 -25.62 1.65 5.73
C LEU A 88 -25.91 2.87 6.60
N ASP A 89 -24.87 3.46 7.18
CA ASP A 89 -24.95 4.69 7.98
C ASP A 89 -24.66 5.95 7.14
N VAL A 90 -24.87 5.85 5.81
CA VAL A 90 -24.61 6.90 4.83
C VAL A 90 -25.78 7.03 3.86
N THR A 91 -25.97 8.21 3.31
CA THR A 91 -26.87 8.42 2.19
C THR A 91 -26.25 7.79 0.94
N VAL A 92 -27.04 7.02 0.20
CA VAL A 92 -26.65 6.44 -1.09
C VAL A 92 -27.61 6.95 -2.15
N GLU A 93 -27.07 7.55 -3.19
CA GLU A 93 -27.82 7.99 -4.36
C GLU A 93 -27.66 6.98 -5.50
N PRO A 94 -28.59 6.95 -6.48
CA PRO A 94 -28.39 6.18 -7.70
C PRO A 94 -27.09 6.59 -8.40
N SER A 95 -26.34 5.61 -8.89
CA SER A 95 -25.09 5.92 -9.58
C SER A 95 -25.35 6.52 -10.96
N GLU A 96 -24.54 7.52 -11.32
CA GLU A 96 -24.51 8.13 -12.64
C GLU A 96 -23.12 8.00 -13.26
N GLU A 97 -23.04 7.70 -14.56
CA GLU A 97 -21.77 7.65 -15.26
C GLU A 97 -21.11 9.05 -15.34
N PRO A 98 -19.77 9.14 -15.30
CA PRO A 98 -19.06 10.37 -15.58
C PRO A 98 -19.36 10.88 -17.00
N LEU A 99 -19.25 12.18 -17.22
CA LEU A 99 -19.45 12.81 -18.54
C LEU A 99 -18.30 12.55 -19.51
N PHE A 100 -17.15 12.11 -19.00
CA PHE A 100 -15.92 11.94 -19.76
C PHE A 100 -15.49 10.47 -19.78
N PRO A 101 -15.00 9.95 -20.92
CA PRO A 101 -14.43 8.62 -21.01
C PRO A 101 -13.25 8.40 -20.04
N ALA A 102 -13.19 7.23 -19.41
CA ALA A 102 -12.13 6.90 -18.45
C ALA A 102 -10.74 6.76 -19.11
N ASP A 103 -10.67 6.33 -20.36
CA ASP A 103 -9.41 6.13 -21.12
C ASP A 103 -8.63 7.43 -21.36
N GLU A 104 -9.30 8.58 -21.32
CA GLU A 104 -8.63 9.89 -21.35
C GLU A 104 -7.66 10.10 -20.17
N LEU A 105 -7.80 9.34 -19.07
CA LEU A 105 -6.86 9.35 -17.94
C LEU A 105 -5.41 9.03 -18.36
N TYR A 106 -5.23 8.20 -19.39
CA TYR A 106 -3.90 7.88 -19.91
C TYR A 106 -3.17 9.12 -20.47
N GLY A 107 -3.92 10.04 -21.10
CA GLY A 107 -3.38 11.25 -21.70
C GLY A 107 -3.12 12.40 -20.72
N ILE A 108 -3.80 12.38 -19.56
CA ILE A 108 -3.74 13.47 -18.57
C ILE A 108 -2.50 13.35 -17.69
N VAL A 109 -2.35 12.22 -16.99
CA VAL A 109 -1.28 12.06 -15.99
C VAL A 109 0.04 11.66 -16.65
N GLY A 110 -0.03 10.78 -17.65
CA GLY A 110 1.13 10.28 -18.38
C GLY A 110 2.20 9.62 -17.50
N ALA A 111 3.36 9.34 -18.10
CA ALA A 111 4.49 8.69 -17.41
C ALA A 111 5.50 9.67 -16.78
N ASN A 112 5.47 10.94 -17.17
CA ASN A 112 6.42 11.93 -16.68
C ASN A 112 5.91 12.61 -15.40
N LEU A 113 6.37 12.12 -14.25
CA LEU A 113 5.99 12.64 -12.92
C LEU A 113 6.39 14.11 -12.66
N LYS A 114 7.24 14.71 -13.52
CA LYS A 114 7.62 16.13 -13.40
C LYS A 114 6.66 17.06 -14.14
N ARG A 115 5.80 16.52 -15.02
CA ARG A 115 4.83 17.33 -15.76
C ARG A 115 3.66 17.66 -14.85
N SER A 116 3.35 18.95 -14.71
CA SER A 116 2.13 19.38 -14.05
C SER A 116 0.91 19.12 -14.94
N PHE A 117 -0.20 18.77 -14.31
CA PHE A 117 -1.51 18.64 -14.92
C PHE A 117 -2.56 19.09 -13.91
N ASP A 118 -3.76 19.43 -14.37
CA ASP A 118 -4.87 19.74 -13.47
C ASP A 118 -5.51 18.43 -12.97
N VAL A 119 -5.42 18.17 -11.67
CA VAL A 119 -6.02 16.97 -11.06
C VAL A 119 -7.54 16.96 -11.17
N ARG A 120 -8.18 18.11 -11.41
CA ARG A 120 -9.63 18.18 -11.68
C ARG A 120 -10.03 17.38 -12.91
N GLU A 121 -9.14 17.27 -13.90
CA GLU A 121 -9.36 16.41 -15.08
C GLU A 121 -9.43 14.93 -14.69
N VAL A 122 -8.63 14.50 -13.71
CA VAL A 122 -8.71 13.13 -13.17
C VAL A 122 -10.01 12.94 -12.38
N ILE A 123 -10.36 13.89 -11.51
CA ILE A 123 -11.58 13.82 -10.68
C ILE A 123 -12.83 13.73 -11.57
N ALA A 124 -12.92 14.57 -12.61
CA ALA A 124 -14.07 14.61 -13.52
C ALA A 124 -14.35 13.29 -14.24
N ARG A 125 -13.33 12.43 -14.43
CA ARG A 125 -13.45 11.11 -15.07
C ARG A 125 -13.75 9.98 -14.08
N ILE A 126 -13.73 10.28 -12.78
CA ILE A 126 -13.95 9.30 -11.71
C ILE A 126 -15.31 9.50 -11.03
N VAL A 127 -15.72 10.75 -10.76
CA VAL A 127 -16.93 11.02 -9.96
C VAL A 127 -18.22 11.01 -10.79
N ASP A 128 -19.34 10.68 -10.13
CA ASP A 128 -20.66 10.57 -10.76
C ASP A 128 -21.09 11.88 -11.45
N GLY A 129 -21.50 11.77 -12.70
CA GLY A 129 -21.89 12.90 -13.55
C GLY A 129 -20.83 14.00 -13.68
N SER A 130 -19.56 13.68 -13.39
CA SER A 130 -18.43 14.64 -13.35
C SER A 130 -18.69 15.85 -12.45
N ARG A 131 -19.56 15.71 -11.43
CA ARG A 131 -19.91 16.79 -10.50
C ARG A 131 -18.98 16.76 -9.29
N PHE A 132 -18.30 17.88 -9.05
CA PHE A 132 -17.42 18.04 -7.90
C PHE A 132 -17.61 19.42 -7.27
N ASN A 133 -18.02 19.45 -6.00
CA ASN A 133 -18.18 20.68 -5.24
C ASN A 133 -16.89 20.97 -4.48
N GLU A 134 -16.05 21.84 -5.05
CA GLU A 134 -14.72 22.11 -4.51
C GLU A 134 -14.75 22.99 -3.26
N PHE A 135 -14.24 22.48 -2.15
CA PHE A 135 -14.06 23.25 -0.92
C PHE A 135 -12.77 24.07 -0.99
N LYS A 136 -12.85 25.37 -0.61
CA LYS A 136 -11.70 26.29 -0.64
C LYS A 136 -11.02 26.40 -2.03
N ALA A 137 -11.78 26.34 -3.11
CA ALA A 137 -11.26 26.36 -4.49
C ALA A 137 -10.28 27.51 -4.82
N LEU A 138 -10.38 28.64 -4.12
CA LEU A 138 -9.55 29.83 -4.33
C LEU A 138 -8.43 30.00 -3.27
N TYR A 139 -8.18 28.99 -2.42
CA TYR A 139 -7.21 29.05 -1.33
C TYR A 139 -6.32 27.81 -1.33
N GLY A 140 -5.01 27.98 -1.54
CA GLY A 140 -4.07 26.86 -1.67
C GLY A 140 -4.33 26.04 -2.95
N ASP A 141 -4.55 26.74 -4.06
CA ASP A 141 -4.99 26.21 -5.37
C ASP A 141 -4.07 25.16 -6.00
N THR A 142 -2.85 25.03 -5.51
CA THR A 142 -1.93 23.93 -5.83
C THR A 142 -2.47 22.55 -5.43
N LEU A 143 -3.59 22.48 -4.71
CA LEU A 143 -4.21 21.24 -4.30
C LEU A 143 -5.75 21.32 -4.24
N VAL A 144 -6.40 20.30 -4.78
CA VAL A 144 -7.83 20.07 -4.59
C VAL A 144 -8.05 19.40 -3.22
N THR A 145 -8.11 20.22 -2.17
CA THR A 145 -8.21 19.86 -0.73
C THR A 145 -7.16 18.88 -0.18
N GLY A 146 -6.19 19.38 0.61
CA GLY A 146 -5.26 18.53 1.37
C GLY A 146 -3.97 19.24 1.84
N PHE A 147 -2.81 18.56 1.76
CA PHE A 147 -1.50 19.07 2.18
C PHE A 147 -0.46 19.04 1.05
N MET A 148 0.41 20.06 0.98
CA MET A 148 1.47 20.20 -0.04
C MET A 148 2.80 20.64 0.59
N VAL A 149 3.91 20.40 -0.11
CA VAL A 149 5.27 20.82 0.29
C VAL A 149 5.88 21.68 -0.82
N GLY A 150 6.52 22.79 -0.49
CA GLY A 150 7.13 23.70 -1.45
C GLY A 150 7.70 24.96 -0.79
N ARG A 151 8.60 25.70 -1.47
CA ARG A 151 9.35 26.81 -0.88
C ARG A 151 8.47 27.88 -0.22
N ASP A 152 7.42 28.31 -0.91
CA ASP A 152 6.54 29.37 -0.42
C ASP A 152 5.74 28.89 0.81
N TYR A 153 5.27 27.65 0.78
CA TYR A 153 4.61 27.00 1.91
C TYR A 153 5.55 26.78 3.11
N GLU A 154 6.80 26.39 2.87
CA GLU A 154 7.83 26.27 3.92
C GLU A 154 8.02 27.59 4.65
N ALA A 155 8.06 28.72 3.92
CA ALA A 155 8.15 30.05 4.50
C ALA A 155 6.92 30.45 5.33
N GLU A 156 5.74 29.91 4.98
CA GLU A 156 4.47 30.15 5.68
C GLU A 156 4.20 29.18 6.85
N GLY A 157 5.13 28.27 7.15
CA GLY A 157 5.04 27.37 8.31
C GLY A 157 4.37 26.02 8.03
N ILE A 158 4.54 25.47 6.82
CA ILE A 158 3.95 24.19 6.38
C ILE A 158 4.16 23.02 7.34
N ALA A 159 5.27 22.97 8.09
CA ALA A 159 5.50 21.92 9.08
C ALA A 159 4.39 21.87 10.16
N LYS A 160 3.85 23.03 10.55
CA LYS A 160 2.75 23.15 11.51
C LYS A 160 1.44 22.68 10.90
N ASP A 161 1.14 23.09 9.67
CA ASP A 161 -0.09 22.69 9.00
C ASP A 161 -0.07 21.22 8.60
N GLY A 162 1.11 20.69 8.24
CA GLY A 162 1.34 19.28 8.00
C GLY A 162 1.13 18.43 9.23
N ALA A 163 1.60 18.89 10.39
CA ALA A 163 1.32 18.20 11.65
C ALA A 163 -0.18 18.15 11.94
N LYS A 164 -0.95 19.21 11.64
CA LYS A 164 -2.42 19.21 11.79
C LYS A 164 -3.07 18.23 10.80
N MET A 165 -2.67 18.24 9.53
CA MET A 165 -3.18 17.29 8.52
C MET A 165 -2.91 15.85 8.93
N VAL A 166 -1.68 15.53 9.32
CA VAL A 166 -1.29 14.19 9.77
C VAL A 166 -2.10 13.76 11.00
N ALA A 167 -2.30 14.67 11.97
CA ALA A 167 -3.15 14.38 13.13
C ALA A 167 -4.60 14.08 12.71
N ALA A 168 -5.16 14.84 11.77
CA ALA A 168 -6.50 14.60 11.25
C ALA A 168 -6.61 13.24 10.55
N VAL A 169 -5.67 12.92 9.67
CA VAL A 169 -5.62 11.65 8.92
C VAL A 169 -5.46 10.45 9.85
N ALA A 170 -4.60 10.56 10.88
CA ALA A 170 -4.37 9.51 11.86
C ALA A 170 -5.62 9.23 12.71
N CYS A 171 -6.32 10.28 13.14
CA CYS A 171 -7.49 10.15 14.00
C CYS A 171 -8.77 9.77 13.25
N ALA A 172 -8.92 10.14 11.98
CA ALA A 172 -10.12 9.89 11.19
C ALA A 172 -10.51 8.41 11.17
N LYS A 173 -11.73 8.13 11.62
CA LYS A 173 -12.34 6.80 11.72
C LYS A 173 -13.31 6.45 10.60
N VAL A 174 -13.60 7.41 9.73
CA VAL A 174 -14.27 7.13 8.45
C VAL A 174 -13.41 6.20 7.59
N PRO A 175 -14.00 5.38 6.70
CA PRO A 175 -13.24 4.61 5.74
C PRO A 175 -12.36 5.54 4.87
N LYS A 176 -11.05 5.26 4.84
CA LYS A 176 -10.07 5.97 4.01
C LYS A 176 -9.63 5.03 2.89
N ILE A 177 -9.54 5.54 1.67
CA ILE A 177 -9.02 4.79 0.51
C ILE A 177 -8.01 5.70 -0.18
N THR A 178 -6.86 5.14 -0.54
CA THR A 178 -5.74 5.89 -1.12
C THR A 178 -5.43 5.35 -2.51
N VAL A 179 -5.24 6.23 -3.49
CA VAL A 179 -4.74 5.86 -4.82
C VAL A 179 -3.55 6.74 -5.15
N ILE A 180 -2.39 6.12 -5.35
CA ILE A 180 -1.17 6.83 -5.76
C ILE A 180 -1.16 6.90 -7.28
N ILE A 181 -1.53 8.07 -7.82
CA ILE A 181 -1.57 8.33 -9.27
C ILE A 181 -0.27 8.93 -9.83
N GLY A 182 0.70 9.23 -8.95
CA GLY A 182 1.96 9.90 -9.30
C GLY A 182 3.07 9.62 -8.28
N GLY A 183 3.76 10.67 -7.83
CA GLY A 183 4.83 10.54 -6.82
C GLY A 183 4.28 10.52 -5.38
N SER A 184 4.70 9.54 -4.58
CA SER A 184 4.46 9.49 -3.13
C SER A 184 5.79 9.56 -2.40
N TYR A 185 6.12 10.76 -1.90
CA TYR A 185 7.43 11.05 -1.33
C TYR A 185 7.37 11.63 0.08
N GLY A 186 8.22 11.14 0.97
CA GLY A 186 8.52 11.73 2.28
C GLY A 186 7.28 12.07 3.11
N ALA A 187 7.24 13.30 3.64
CA ALA A 187 6.13 13.76 4.48
C ALA A 187 4.79 13.88 3.73
N GLY A 188 4.81 14.06 2.40
CA GLY A 188 3.60 14.09 1.59
C GLY A 188 2.83 12.77 1.66
N ASN A 189 3.54 11.63 1.66
CA ASN A 189 2.94 10.31 1.87
C ASN A 189 2.19 10.23 3.21
N TYR A 190 2.69 10.88 4.25
CA TYR A 190 2.04 10.89 5.57
C TYR A 190 0.78 11.75 5.57
N GLY A 191 0.89 12.97 5.07
CA GLY A 191 -0.23 13.89 4.97
C GLY A 191 -1.36 13.36 4.10
N MET A 192 -1.06 12.55 3.08
CA MET A 192 -2.02 12.02 2.12
C MET A 192 -2.46 10.57 2.40
N CYS A 193 -2.44 10.15 3.67
CA CYS A 193 -2.94 8.84 4.11
C CYS A 193 -2.24 7.64 3.43
N GLY A 194 -0.90 7.65 3.42
CA GLY A 194 -0.09 6.50 3.01
C GLY A 194 -0.28 5.27 3.90
N ARG A 195 0.43 4.17 3.58
CA ARG A 195 0.20 2.84 4.18
C ARG A 195 0.17 2.81 5.71
N ALA A 196 1.01 3.62 6.37
CA ALA A 196 1.09 3.70 7.83
C ALA A 196 -0.19 4.26 8.51
N TYR A 197 -1.07 4.92 7.77
CA TYR A 197 -2.29 5.56 8.29
C TYR A 197 -3.55 4.69 8.16
N SER A 198 -3.34 3.41 7.82
CA SER A 198 -4.38 2.38 7.74
C SER A 198 -5.58 2.79 6.89
N PRO A 199 -5.38 3.18 5.62
CA PRO A 199 -6.49 3.18 4.67
C PRO A 199 -7.04 1.74 4.56
N ARG A 200 -8.34 1.60 4.31
CA ARG A 200 -8.98 0.29 4.07
C ARG A 200 -8.38 -0.41 2.85
N PHE A 201 -8.05 0.39 1.84
CA PHE A 201 -7.33 -0.03 0.65
C PHE A 201 -6.37 1.08 0.19
N LEU A 202 -5.19 0.70 -0.29
CA LEU A 202 -4.22 1.58 -0.93
C LEU A 202 -3.81 0.97 -2.27
N TYR A 203 -4.04 1.68 -3.37
CA TYR A 203 -3.69 1.24 -4.72
C TYR A 203 -2.62 2.14 -5.34
N MET A 204 -1.91 1.61 -6.33
CA MET A 204 -0.97 2.38 -7.13
C MET A 204 -1.31 2.30 -8.61
N TRP A 205 -1.11 3.40 -9.34
CA TRP A 205 -1.07 3.37 -10.80
C TRP A 205 0.29 2.88 -11.31
N PRO A 206 0.39 2.37 -12.56
CA PRO A 206 1.64 1.84 -13.10
C PRO A 206 2.74 2.89 -13.30
N ASN A 207 2.36 4.17 -13.46
CA ASN A 207 3.30 5.29 -13.58
C ASN A 207 3.79 5.81 -12.21
N ALA A 208 3.17 5.39 -11.10
CA ALA A 208 3.46 5.92 -9.79
C ALA A 208 4.88 5.62 -9.33
N ARG A 209 5.39 6.39 -8.37
CA ARG A 209 6.67 6.11 -7.68
C ARG A 209 6.52 6.37 -6.19
N ILE A 210 7.16 5.55 -5.36
CA ILE A 210 7.13 5.71 -3.90
C ILE A 210 8.54 5.62 -3.29
N SER A 211 8.95 6.60 -2.50
CA SER A 211 10.25 6.58 -1.83
C SER A 211 10.31 7.64 -0.72
N VAL A 212 11.39 7.64 0.08
CA VAL A 212 11.57 8.68 1.11
C VAL A 212 11.72 10.09 0.51
N MET A 213 12.30 10.19 -0.68
CA MET A 213 12.42 11.41 -1.49
C MET A 213 12.70 11.01 -2.95
N GLY A 214 12.67 11.95 -3.90
CA GLY A 214 13.02 11.64 -5.29
C GLY A 214 14.48 11.22 -5.46
N GLY A 215 14.77 10.29 -6.37
CA GLY A 215 16.13 9.76 -6.57
C GLY A 215 17.18 10.84 -6.89
N GLU A 216 16.84 11.78 -7.76
CA GLU A 216 17.67 12.95 -8.08
C GLU A 216 17.94 13.86 -6.86
N GLN A 217 16.93 14.02 -5.99
CA GLN A 217 17.06 14.81 -4.77
C GLN A 217 18.00 14.11 -3.79
N ALA A 218 17.81 12.80 -3.57
CA ALA A 218 18.68 11.98 -2.72
C ALA A 218 20.14 12.01 -3.20
N ALA A 219 20.34 11.81 -4.50
CA ALA A 219 21.65 11.83 -5.13
C ALA A 219 22.33 13.20 -4.98
N THR A 220 21.59 14.29 -5.16
CA THR A 220 22.11 15.66 -4.99
C THR A 220 22.47 15.97 -3.54
N VAL A 221 21.66 15.57 -2.57
CA VAL A 221 21.95 15.75 -1.14
C VAL A 221 23.21 14.96 -0.75
N LEU A 222 23.30 13.70 -1.12
CA LEU A 222 24.45 12.85 -0.80
C LEU A 222 25.74 13.33 -1.48
N ALA A 223 25.66 13.80 -2.73
CA ALA A 223 26.78 14.42 -3.42
C ALA A 223 27.26 15.71 -2.72
N THR A 224 26.34 16.52 -2.22
CA THR A 224 26.67 17.74 -1.47
C THR A 224 27.36 17.42 -0.15
N VAL A 225 26.85 16.44 0.61
CA VAL A 225 27.48 15.99 1.86
C VAL A 225 28.88 15.42 1.62
N ALA A 226 29.06 14.61 0.57
CA ALA A 226 30.37 14.06 0.22
C ALA A 226 31.37 15.16 -0.18
N ARG A 227 30.91 16.18 -0.92
CA ARG A 227 31.71 17.35 -1.27
C ARG A 227 32.15 18.11 -0.01
N ASP A 228 31.23 18.37 0.91
CA ASP A 228 31.52 19.10 2.16
C ASP A 228 32.46 18.32 3.09
N GLN A 229 32.33 16.99 3.14
CA GLN A 229 33.25 16.12 3.89
C GLN A 229 34.66 16.17 3.32
N LYS A 230 34.82 15.98 1.99
CA LYS A 230 36.13 16.10 1.33
C LYS A 230 36.74 17.49 1.52
N ALA A 231 35.94 18.55 1.49
CA ALA A 231 36.41 19.91 1.76
C ALA A 231 36.87 20.10 3.22
N ARG A 232 36.21 19.47 4.20
CA ARG A 232 36.64 19.48 5.61
C ARG A 232 37.92 18.68 5.83
N GLU A 233 38.03 17.50 5.22
CA GLU A 233 39.24 16.67 5.28
C GLU A 233 40.42 17.36 4.61
N GLY A 234 40.21 17.98 3.45
CA GLY A 234 41.22 18.80 2.76
C GLY A 234 41.72 19.97 3.61
N LYS A 235 40.80 20.67 4.31
CA LYS A 235 41.15 21.74 5.25
C LYS A 235 41.90 21.24 6.49
N GLN A 236 41.55 20.07 7.04
CA GLN A 236 42.31 19.46 8.15
C GLN A 236 43.72 19.04 7.71
N VAL A 237 43.89 18.59 6.47
CA VAL A 237 45.21 18.27 5.90
C VAL A 237 46.02 19.53 5.59
N GLU A 238 45.39 20.63 5.17
CA GLU A 238 46.05 21.95 4.99
C GLU A 238 46.45 22.59 6.34
N GLU A 239 45.57 22.56 7.36
CA GLU A 239 45.89 23.05 8.72
C GLU A 239 46.96 22.20 9.42
N ALA A 240 47.08 20.91 9.11
CA ALA A 240 48.18 20.06 9.57
C ALA A 240 49.49 20.25 8.76
N LYS A 241 49.45 20.92 7.60
CA LYS A 241 50.58 21.14 6.67
C LYS A 241 51.03 22.60 6.56
N VAL A 242 50.85 23.39 7.63
CA VAL A 242 51.31 24.81 7.66
C VAL A 242 52.83 24.98 7.40
N ASP A 243 53.63 23.91 7.39
CA ASP A 243 55.08 23.97 7.09
C ASP A 243 55.52 23.54 5.67
N ALA A 244 54.63 23.24 4.72
CA ALA A 244 55.08 22.98 3.33
C ALA A 244 54.03 23.26 2.24
N VAL A 245 54.28 24.35 1.50
CA VAL A 245 53.89 24.68 0.12
C VAL A 245 52.48 24.25 -0.33
N ALA A 246 51.60 25.24 -0.42
CA ALA A 246 50.26 25.16 -0.96
C ALA A 246 50.21 24.49 -2.34
N THR A 247 49.49 23.37 -2.41
CA THR A 247 49.03 22.77 -3.67
C THR A 247 47.50 22.71 -3.64
N VAL A 248 46.92 23.67 -4.38
CA VAL A 248 45.63 23.64 -5.07
C VAL A 248 44.60 22.60 -4.59
N GLY A 249 43.66 23.08 -3.78
CA GLY A 249 42.24 22.75 -3.73
C GLY A 249 41.81 21.36 -4.19
N GLY A 250 41.43 20.51 -3.23
CA GLY A 250 40.69 19.26 -3.46
C GLY A 250 39.33 19.52 -4.11
N GLY A 251 39.31 19.64 -5.43
CA GLY A 251 38.10 19.81 -6.22
C GLY A 251 37.39 18.48 -6.42
N PHE A 252 36.12 18.40 -5.98
CA PHE A 252 35.21 17.31 -6.36
C PHE A 252 34.87 17.46 -7.85
N SER A 253 35.42 16.59 -8.70
CA SER A 253 35.20 16.72 -10.15
C SER A 253 33.77 16.38 -10.54
N SER A 254 33.28 16.94 -11.66
CA SER A 254 31.94 16.65 -12.17
C SER A 254 31.74 15.17 -12.54
N ALA A 255 32.81 14.49 -12.94
CA ALA A 255 32.80 13.05 -13.23
C ALA A 255 32.68 12.20 -11.97
N GLU A 256 33.39 12.55 -10.89
CA GLU A 256 33.23 11.88 -9.58
C GLU A 256 31.82 12.11 -9.00
N GLU A 257 31.27 13.31 -9.17
CA GLU A 257 29.91 13.61 -8.75
C GLU A 257 28.87 12.78 -9.51
N ALA A 258 28.99 12.67 -10.83
CA ALA A 258 28.11 11.82 -11.63
C ALA A 258 28.25 10.34 -11.24
N ALA A 259 29.47 9.84 -11.06
CA ALA A 259 29.73 8.46 -10.64
C ALA A 259 29.15 8.13 -9.25
N LEU A 260 29.05 9.11 -8.36
CA LEU A 260 28.39 8.96 -7.07
C LEU A 260 26.86 8.98 -7.19
N LYS A 261 26.31 9.87 -8.03
CA LYS A 261 24.86 10.06 -8.19
C LYS A 261 24.17 8.90 -8.91
N GLU A 262 24.77 8.39 -9.98
CA GLU A 262 24.21 7.35 -10.84
C GLU A 262 23.69 6.11 -10.08
N PRO A 263 24.48 5.45 -9.21
CA PRO A 263 24.00 4.28 -8.48
C PRO A 263 22.86 4.61 -7.51
N ILE A 264 22.83 5.82 -6.96
CA ILE A 264 21.75 6.28 -6.06
C ILE A 264 20.46 6.46 -6.85
N ILE A 265 20.52 7.16 -7.99
CA ILE A 265 19.37 7.38 -8.86
C ILE A 265 18.79 6.04 -9.31
N LYS A 266 19.65 5.13 -9.78
CA LYS A 266 19.25 3.79 -10.22
C LYS A 266 18.55 3.02 -9.09
N ARG A 267 19.12 3.03 -7.89
CA ARG A 267 18.53 2.38 -6.72
C ARG A 267 17.14 2.93 -6.39
N PHE A 268 16.97 4.25 -6.42
CA PHE A 268 15.68 4.87 -6.14
C PHE A 268 14.64 4.58 -7.24
N GLU A 269 15.05 4.46 -8.49
CA GLU A 269 14.15 4.06 -9.59
C GLU A 269 13.71 2.60 -9.45
N GLU A 270 14.63 1.70 -9.09
CA GLU A 270 14.33 0.29 -8.84
C GLU A 270 13.43 0.09 -7.62
N GLU A 271 13.81 0.65 -6.47
CA GLU A 271 13.07 0.50 -5.21
C GLU A 271 11.76 1.31 -5.19
N GLY A 272 11.69 2.39 -5.97
CA GLY A 272 10.50 3.24 -6.04
C GLY A 272 9.45 2.79 -7.06
N ASN A 273 9.74 1.75 -7.85
CA ASN A 273 8.85 1.23 -8.87
C ASN A 273 7.58 0.56 -8.25
N PRO A 274 6.38 0.71 -8.83
CA PRO A 274 5.16 0.06 -8.32
C PRO A 274 5.29 -1.46 -8.17
N TYR A 275 6.02 -2.14 -9.06
CA TYR A 275 6.24 -3.58 -8.94
C TYR A 275 7.07 -3.93 -7.70
N TYR A 276 8.05 -3.10 -7.33
CA TYR A 276 8.85 -3.29 -6.11
C TYR A 276 7.99 -3.11 -4.86
N SER A 277 7.11 -2.10 -4.88
CA SER A 277 6.14 -1.79 -3.83
C SER A 277 5.14 -2.92 -3.62
N SER A 278 4.47 -3.34 -4.69
CA SER A 278 3.39 -4.34 -4.64
C SER A 278 3.91 -5.73 -4.25
N ALA A 279 5.13 -6.08 -4.68
CA ALA A 279 5.81 -7.30 -4.24
C ALA A 279 6.07 -7.37 -2.72
N ARG A 280 5.94 -6.24 -2.01
CA ARG A 280 6.15 -6.10 -0.56
C ARG A 280 4.89 -5.68 0.20
N LEU A 281 3.75 -5.66 -0.46
CA LEU A 281 2.43 -5.30 0.11
C LEU A 281 2.41 -3.90 0.76
N TRP A 282 3.21 -2.97 0.24
CA TRP A 282 3.12 -1.56 0.61
C TRP A 282 1.84 -0.92 0.06
N ASP A 283 1.33 -1.48 -1.03
CA ASP A 283 0.02 -1.30 -1.62
C ASP A 283 -0.73 -2.63 -1.69
N ASP A 284 -2.04 -2.57 -1.97
CA ASP A 284 -2.93 -3.71 -2.14
C ASP A 284 -3.09 -4.12 -3.62
N GLY A 285 -2.29 -3.51 -4.52
CA GLY A 285 -2.26 -3.83 -5.93
C GLY A 285 -2.00 -2.63 -6.83
N ILE A 286 -1.40 -2.93 -7.97
CA ILE A 286 -1.30 -2.01 -9.11
C ILE A 286 -2.58 -2.15 -9.94
N ILE A 287 -3.26 -1.04 -10.21
CA ILE A 287 -4.51 -1.01 -10.98
C ILE A 287 -4.33 -0.25 -12.27
N ASP A 288 -5.11 -0.60 -13.30
CA ASP A 288 -5.23 0.22 -14.49
C ASP A 288 -5.86 1.58 -14.12
N PRO A 289 -5.32 2.73 -14.55
CA PRO A 289 -5.95 4.03 -14.36
C PRO A 289 -7.45 4.06 -14.70
N VAL A 290 -7.90 3.38 -15.75
CA VAL A 290 -9.33 3.38 -16.15
C VAL A 290 -10.22 2.61 -15.19
N ASP A 291 -9.67 1.64 -14.46
CA ASP A 291 -10.39 0.85 -13.47
C ASP A 291 -10.54 1.58 -12.13
N THR A 292 -9.93 2.76 -11.96
CA THR A 292 -9.94 3.51 -10.70
C THR A 292 -11.36 3.72 -10.16
N ARG A 293 -12.31 4.11 -11.02
CA ARG A 293 -13.72 4.30 -10.62
C ARG A 293 -14.35 3.00 -10.09
N LEU A 294 -14.16 1.90 -10.81
CA LEU A 294 -14.70 0.59 -10.44
C LEU A 294 -14.11 0.11 -9.11
N VAL A 295 -12.78 0.17 -8.99
CA VAL A 295 -12.05 -0.25 -7.79
C VAL A 295 -12.50 0.57 -6.59
N LEU A 296 -12.57 1.90 -6.70
CA LEU A 296 -13.05 2.76 -5.62
C LEU A 296 -14.50 2.44 -5.22
N GLY A 297 -15.40 2.25 -6.19
CA GLY A 297 -16.79 1.88 -5.92
C GLY A 297 -16.92 0.56 -5.16
N LEU A 298 -16.15 -0.46 -5.57
CA LEU A 298 -16.09 -1.75 -4.87
C LEU A 298 -15.46 -1.64 -3.48
N SER A 299 -14.37 -0.88 -3.33
CA SER A 299 -13.70 -0.62 -2.05
C SER A 299 -14.62 0.08 -1.05
N ILE A 300 -15.37 1.11 -1.49
CA ILE A 300 -16.37 1.80 -0.67
C ILE A 300 -17.47 0.83 -0.27
N SER A 301 -18.02 0.08 -1.23
CA SER A 301 -19.06 -0.90 -0.93
C SER A 301 -18.58 -1.95 0.07
N ALA A 302 -17.37 -2.49 -0.07
CA ALA A 302 -16.78 -3.43 0.86
C ALA A 302 -16.58 -2.82 2.25
N ALA A 303 -16.06 -1.59 2.34
CA ALA A 303 -15.78 -0.90 3.60
C ALA A 303 -17.04 -0.61 4.43
N LEU A 304 -18.18 -0.38 3.75
CA LEU A 304 -19.49 -0.12 4.36
C LEU A 304 -20.17 -1.39 4.94
N ASN A 305 -19.51 -2.54 4.95
CA ASN A 305 -19.94 -3.68 5.76
C ASN A 305 -19.63 -3.48 7.26
N ALA A 306 -18.69 -2.58 7.58
CA ALA A 306 -18.38 -2.20 8.96
C ALA A 306 -19.06 -0.86 9.31
N PRO A 307 -19.56 -0.68 10.55
CA PRO A 307 -20.14 0.58 10.98
C PRO A 307 -19.10 1.71 10.98
N ILE A 308 -19.54 2.93 10.67
CA ILE A 308 -18.67 4.11 10.71
C ILE A 308 -18.55 4.56 12.17
N GLN A 309 -17.32 4.56 12.69
CA GLN A 309 -17.06 4.95 14.07
C GLN A 309 -16.97 6.47 14.21
N LYS A 310 -17.30 6.97 15.40
CA LYS A 310 -17.06 8.36 15.78
C LYS A 310 -15.56 8.66 15.72
N THR A 311 -15.21 9.81 15.15
CA THR A 311 -13.83 10.30 15.13
C THR A 311 -13.58 11.20 16.33
N ASP A 312 -12.56 10.87 17.12
CA ASP A 312 -12.04 11.71 18.19
C ASP A 312 -10.61 12.12 17.82
N PHE A 313 -10.34 13.42 17.78
CA PHE A 313 -9.04 13.96 17.39
C PHE A 313 -8.10 14.11 18.59
N GLY A 314 -6.80 13.97 18.32
CA GLY A 314 -5.75 14.37 19.25
C GLY A 314 -5.61 15.89 19.34
N ILE A 315 -4.56 16.34 20.03
CA ILE A 315 -4.26 17.77 20.18
C ILE A 315 -3.77 18.34 18.85
N PHE A 316 -4.44 19.37 18.34
CA PHE A 316 -3.96 20.16 17.22
C PHE A 316 -2.98 21.24 17.69
N ARG A 317 -1.82 21.35 17.04
CA ARG A 317 -0.84 22.42 17.27
C ARG A 317 -1.27 23.69 16.55
N MET A 318 -1.96 24.58 17.27
CA MET A 318 -2.56 25.82 16.72
C MET A 318 -1.58 26.92 16.40
#